data_AF-G0P046-F1
#
_entry.id   AF-G0P046-F1
#
_cell.length_a   1.000
_cell.length_b   1.000
_cell.length_c   1.000
_cell.angle_alpha   90.00
_cell.angle_beta   90.00
_cell.angle_gamma   90.00
#
_symmetry.space_group_name_H-M   'P 1'
#
loop_
_entity.id
_entity.type
_entity.pdbx_description
1 polymer ?
#
loop_
_entity_poly.entity_id
_entity_poly.type
_entity_poly.pdbx_seq_one_letter_code
_entity_poly.pdbx_strand_id
1 'polypeptide(L)'
;MSDDGMENLLVSEVIESKVIFSLGDVHSASLETEKDGRGIRVGNGDDEEDEGVDVNEDRKKEIDDTQKAVDEFDKENEGKQLTQTIVEFTTKIKAKKEESGITTKDVLNYIDATMDIVKGSCKIGAVVAPEFAPIILAVAGVAAFVQAFLKLVPDDTPDPVDEKLKELEKSLIELEKKANAGFADLKVFVTEIEFTVEALSEVSTQMRFLRDVLKRRSPESIECFKDAYELNCPLLQAYNLSSLLDQKSTNPLRMDMDNEKVKTKATFEKWENAIGGALSQLILIEAFGSGLFKKKNMFNAERILERSKTVADLLKYLRQKYEKDEKYWDEFKGSLDNYATTHAHLDNGQKAKGIAAKLDTYLTSDSFHICVFNETHWPEDFTYHCPNEKTQLIRCLNKGKCNIYVYRSRTGNQKEQEDFIRARDEIEKHRPEKLKLTPTAPLSQMIKTQLLTQESMKEYGFILIVEEGRNPFPEYANCPKYVKGPGSWQLVYLDVQPAHLKESLRKKTMMLSFP
;
A
#
# COMPACT_ATOMS: atom_id res chain seq x y z
N MET A 1 24.86 -43.33 -30.55
CA MET A 1 24.59 -42.99 -31.96
C MET A 1 23.51 -41.93 -31.94
N SER A 2 23.82 -40.67 -31.63
CA SER A 2 24.74 -39.70 -32.27
C SER A 2 24.06 -38.88 -33.37
N ASP A 3 24.40 -37.60 -33.27
CA ASP A 3 24.35 -36.49 -34.22
C ASP A 3 23.00 -35.75 -34.36
N ASP A 4 22.85 -34.58 -33.74
CA ASP A 4 23.57 -33.29 -33.92
C ASP A 4 23.13 -32.54 -35.17
N GLY A 5 22.88 -31.24 -35.00
CA GLY A 5 23.35 -30.27 -35.99
C GLY A 5 22.44 -29.09 -36.28
N MET A 6 22.89 -27.93 -35.80
CA MET A 6 22.68 -26.56 -36.31
C MET A 6 21.42 -25.80 -35.93
N GLU A 7 21.46 -24.50 -35.65
CA GLU A 7 22.48 -23.55 -35.16
C GLU A 7 21.77 -22.18 -35.11
N ASN A 8 22.13 -21.37 -34.11
CA ASN A 8 22.22 -19.90 -34.12
C ASN A 8 21.37 -19.07 -35.10
N LEU A 9 20.53 -18.17 -34.54
CA LEU A 9 20.45 -16.80 -35.05
C LEU A 9 20.04 -15.81 -33.94
N LEU A 10 21.07 -15.08 -33.47
CA LEU A 10 20.99 -13.76 -32.87
C LEU A 10 20.30 -12.79 -33.83
N VAL A 11 19.32 -12.02 -33.35
CA VAL A 11 19.12 -10.63 -33.78
C VAL A 11 18.76 -9.77 -32.58
N SER A 12 19.71 -8.90 -32.26
CA SER A 12 19.62 -7.68 -31.46
C SER A 12 18.53 -6.73 -31.97
N GLU A 13 17.74 -6.14 -31.07
CA GLU A 13 17.11 -4.85 -31.36
C GLU A 13 17.35 -3.85 -30.23
N VAL A 14 18.06 -2.82 -30.62
CA VAL A 14 18.44 -1.61 -29.91
C VAL A 14 17.22 -0.67 -29.93
N ILE A 15 16.79 -0.15 -28.78
CA ILE A 15 15.95 1.04 -28.73
C ILE A 15 16.73 2.13 -28.01
N GLU A 16 17.39 2.97 -28.80
CA GLU A 16 17.85 4.30 -28.42
C GLU A 16 16.62 5.16 -28.09
N SER A 17 16.54 5.69 -26.87
CA SER A 17 15.64 6.80 -26.55
C SER A 17 16.47 8.06 -26.32
N LYS A 18 16.46 8.93 -27.35
CA LYS A 18 16.99 10.30 -27.32
C LYS A 18 16.20 11.12 -26.30
N VAL A 19 16.89 11.62 -25.28
CA VAL A 19 16.40 12.69 -24.41
C VAL A 19 16.64 14.02 -25.13
N ILE A 20 15.56 14.67 -25.56
CA ILE A 20 15.58 16.06 -26.02
C ILE A 20 15.12 16.93 -24.84
N PHE A 21 16.03 17.70 -24.27
CA PHE A 21 15.70 18.77 -23.32
C PHE A 21 15.11 19.95 -24.09
N SER A 22 13.89 20.34 -23.76
CA SER A 22 13.33 21.66 -24.08
C SER A 22 13.23 22.45 -22.79
N LEU A 23 14.08 23.47 -22.69
CA LEU A 23 13.99 24.56 -21.73
C LEU A 23 12.93 25.55 -22.23
N GLY A 24 12.03 25.97 -21.33
CA GLY A 24 10.99 26.96 -21.61
C GLY A 24 10.44 27.57 -20.33
N ASP A 25 11.12 28.61 -19.85
CA ASP A 25 10.66 29.81 -19.15
C ASP A 25 9.61 29.71 -18.02
N VAL A 26 10.11 29.89 -16.81
CA VAL A 26 9.37 30.36 -15.63
C VAL A 26 9.24 31.88 -15.71
N HIS A 27 8.01 32.39 -15.80
CA HIS A 27 7.71 33.79 -15.49
C HIS A 27 7.05 33.88 -14.12
N SER A 28 7.73 34.60 -13.24
CA SER A 28 7.34 35.07 -11.92
C SER A 28 6.08 35.92 -11.95
N ALA A 29 5.14 35.63 -11.05
CA ALA A 29 4.11 36.58 -10.65
C ALA A 29 4.06 36.63 -9.10
N SER A 30 4.65 37.70 -8.56
CA SER A 30 4.40 38.20 -7.21
C SER A 30 2.93 38.59 -7.07
N LEU A 31 2.29 38.27 -5.95
CA LEU A 31 1.09 38.97 -5.50
C LEU A 31 1.22 39.33 -4.04
N GLU A 32 1.10 40.64 -3.84
CA GLU A 32 1.17 41.40 -2.61
C GLU A 32 -0.03 41.10 -1.69
N THR A 33 0.25 41.04 -0.40
CA THR A 33 -0.77 41.00 0.65
C THR A 33 -1.26 42.41 0.95
N GLU A 34 -2.50 42.73 0.59
CA GLU A 34 -3.23 43.86 1.18
C GLU A 34 -4.10 43.39 2.35
N LYS A 35 -3.85 44.02 3.49
CA LYS A 35 -4.73 44.03 4.65
C LYS A 35 -5.93 44.91 4.34
N ASP A 36 -7.13 44.48 4.69
CA ASP A 36 -8.14 45.45 5.12
C ASP A 36 -9.07 44.86 6.18
N GLY A 37 -9.17 45.60 7.28
CA GLY A 37 -9.99 45.26 8.44
C GLY A 37 -11.35 45.90 8.36
N ARG A 38 -12.39 45.19 8.79
CA ARG A 38 -13.64 45.79 9.26
C ARG A 38 -14.15 45.06 10.50
N GLY A 39 -14.37 45.85 11.54
CA GLY A 39 -14.82 45.41 12.84
C GLY A 39 -16.29 45.03 12.89
N ILE A 40 -16.64 44.26 13.90
CA ILE A 40 -18.02 43.93 14.25
C ILE A 40 -18.27 44.35 15.71
N ARG A 41 -19.36 45.10 15.87
CA ARG A 41 -19.93 45.60 17.13
C ARG A 41 -20.51 44.44 17.96
N VAL A 42 -20.32 44.55 19.27
CA VAL A 42 -20.96 43.74 20.31
C VAL A 42 -22.39 44.22 20.55
N GLY A 43 -23.34 43.28 20.62
CA GLY A 43 -24.69 43.49 21.14
C GLY A 43 -25.11 42.23 21.91
N ASN A 44 -25.41 42.41 23.20
CA ASN A 44 -25.96 41.39 24.10
C ASN A 44 -27.48 41.29 23.93
N GLY A 45 -28.04 40.10 24.20
CA GLY A 45 -29.48 39.88 24.36
C GLY A 45 -29.84 38.38 24.42
N ASP A 46 -29.69 37.83 25.63
CA ASP A 46 -30.43 36.79 26.38
C ASP A 46 -31.34 35.73 25.70
N ASP A 47 -31.20 34.52 26.27
CA ASP A 47 -32.13 33.39 26.51
C ASP A 47 -32.74 32.60 25.34
N GLU A 48 -32.36 31.32 25.20
CA GLU A 48 -33.26 30.14 25.29
C GLU A 48 -32.50 28.81 25.16
N GLU A 49 -33.21 27.72 25.45
CA GLU A 49 -32.80 26.47 26.11
C GLU A 49 -31.96 25.44 25.31
N ASP A 50 -31.43 24.52 26.12
CA ASP A 50 -30.48 23.44 25.93
C ASP A 50 -31.08 22.22 25.18
N GLU A 51 -30.52 21.85 24.01
CA GLU A 51 -30.54 20.47 23.50
C GLU A 51 -29.14 20.10 23.02
N GLY A 52 -28.39 19.40 23.88
CA GLY A 52 -27.06 18.88 23.60
C GLY A 52 -27.05 17.81 22.50
N VAL A 53 -26.78 18.24 21.26
CA VAL A 53 -26.28 17.36 20.19
C VAL A 53 -24.81 17.09 20.47
N ASP A 54 -24.40 15.83 20.46
CA ASP A 54 -23.03 15.38 20.71
C ASP A 54 -22.12 15.72 19.52
N VAL A 55 -21.81 17.01 19.38
CA VAL A 55 -20.90 17.61 18.37
C VAL A 55 -19.47 17.06 18.51
N ASN A 56 -19.18 16.25 19.54
CA ASN A 56 -17.87 15.65 19.74
C ASN A 56 -17.62 14.41 18.90
N GLU A 57 -18.61 13.58 18.54
CA GLU A 57 -18.36 12.35 17.77
C GLU A 57 -18.09 12.60 16.28
N ASP A 58 -18.85 13.50 15.66
CA ASP A 58 -18.65 13.86 14.24
C ASP A 58 -17.32 14.60 14.03
N ARG A 59 -16.94 15.48 14.98
CA ARG A 59 -15.60 16.10 14.98
C ARG A 59 -14.49 15.09 15.20
N LYS A 60 -14.70 14.06 16.03
CA LYS A 60 -13.70 13.02 16.29
C LYS A 60 -13.44 12.17 15.04
N LYS A 61 -14.51 11.86 14.30
CA LYS A 61 -14.44 11.12 13.05
C LYS A 61 -13.76 11.93 11.94
N GLU A 62 -14.06 13.23 11.84
CA GLU A 62 -13.38 14.13 10.90
C GLU A 62 -11.89 14.31 11.23
N ILE A 63 -11.53 14.33 12.52
CA ILE A 63 -10.13 14.35 12.98
C ILE A 63 -9.42 13.02 12.68
N ASP A 64 -10.05 11.87 12.89
CA ASP A 64 -9.48 10.55 12.60
C ASP A 64 -9.30 10.31 11.09
N ASP A 65 -10.25 10.76 10.26
CA ASP A 65 -10.16 10.66 8.80
C ASP A 65 -9.09 11.60 8.23
N THR A 66 -8.94 12.80 8.82
CA THR A 66 -7.85 13.73 8.48
C THR A 66 -6.49 13.17 8.92
N GLN A 67 -6.40 12.55 10.10
CA GLN A 67 -5.18 11.94 10.58
C GLN A 67 -4.75 10.75 9.71
N LYS A 68 -5.68 9.91 9.25
CA LYS A 68 -5.39 8.84 8.28
C LYS A 68 -4.89 9.37 6.93
N ALA A 69 -5.50 10.44 6.42
CA ALA A 69 -5.08 11.07 5.17
C ALA A 69 -3.70 11.74 5.29
N VAL A 70 -3.40 12.32 6.46
CA VAL A 70 -2.07 12.84 6.80
C VAL A 70 -1.05 11.69 6.90
N ASP A 71 -1.39 10.58 7.57
CA ASP A 71 -0.50 9.42 7.71
C ASP A 71 -0.21 8.72 6.36
N GLU A 72 -1.12 8.77 5.39
CA GLU A 72 -0.92 8.25 4.03
C GLU A 72 -0.17 9.22 3.11
N PHE A 73 -0.46 10.52 3.20
CA PHE A 73 0.30 11.58 2.51
C PHE A 73 1.75 11.65 3.01
N ASP A 74 1.96 11.47 4.31
CA ASP A 74 3.28 11.37 4.92
C ASP A 74 4.04 10.14 4.41
N LYS A 75 3.39 8.99 4.19
CA LYS A 75 4.06 7.82 3.58
C LYS A 75 4.56 8.06 2.15
N GLU A 76 3.78 8.78 1.33
CA GLU A 76 4.17 9.06 -0.06
C GLU A 76 5.21 10.19 -0.16
N ASN A 77 5.11 11.21 0.71
CA ASN A 77 6.13 12.25 0.82
C ASN A 77 7.40 11.78 1.53
N GLU A 78 7.33 10.85 2.48
CA GLU A 78 8.49 10.20 3.11
C GLU A 78 9.27 9.39 2.07
N GLY A 79 8.59 8.70 1.14
CA GLY A 79 9.25 8.02 0.02
C GLY A 79 10.03 8.99 -0.87
N LYS A 80 9.42 10.15 -1.22
CA LYS A 80 10.07 11.21 -2.01
C LYS A 80 11.20 11.92 -1.25
N GLN A 81 11.04 12.16 0.05
CA GLN A 81 12.09 12.70 0.93
C GLN A 81 13.26 11.74 1.09
N LEU A 82 13.01 10.43 1.20
CA LEU A 82 14.04 9.41 1.24
C LEU A 82 14.86 9.44 -0.05
N THR A 83 14.20 9.45 -1.21
CA THR A 83 14.86 9.57 -2.52
C THR A 83 15.68 10.86 -2.64
N GLN A 84 15.16 12.01 -2.16
CA GLN A 84 15.86 13.30 -2.21
C GLN A 84 17.09 13.34 -1.27
N THR A 85 16.94 12.84 -0.04
CA THR A 85 18.03 12.72 0.95
C THR A 85 19.15 11.80 0.42
N ILE A 86 18.77 10.70 -0.24
CA ILE A 86 19.68 9.75 -0.88
C ILE A 86 20.46 10.38 -2.05
N VAL A 87 19.79 11.18 -2.88
CA VAL A 87 20.42 11.89 -4.00
C VAL A 87 21.42 12.93 -3.49
N GLU A 88 21.05 13.70 -2.46
CA GLU A 88 21.95 14.67 -1.82
C GLU A 88 23.16 14.01 -1.15
N PHE A 89 22.95 12.87 -0.48
CA PHE A 89 24.02 12.08 0.13
C PHE A 89 25.00 11.52 -0.92
N THR A 90 24.48 10.97 -2.02
CA THR A 90 25.29 10.44 -3.13
C THR A 90 26.14 11.53 -3.78
N THR A 91 25.60 12.75 -3.89
CA THR A 91 26.29 13.91 -4.44
C THR A 91 27.40 14.40 -3.52
N LYS A 92 27.17 14.41 -2.19
CA LYS A 92 28.17 14.77 -1.17
C LYS A 92 29.31 13.74 -1.06
N ILE A 93 29.04 12.45 -1.22
CA ILE A 93 30.07 11.39 -1.22
C ILE A 93 30.93 11.45 -2.48
N LYS A 94 30.33 11.64 -3.67
CA LYS A 94 31.09 11.75 -4.92
C LYS A 94 32.01 12.98 -4.96
N ALA A 95 31.66 14.06 -4.26
CA ALA A 95 32.45 15.29 -4.21
C ALA A 95 33.66 15.24 -3.23
N LYS A 96 33.72 14.28 -2.30
CA LYS A 96 34.74 14.20 -1.22
C LYS A 96 35.92 13.26 -1.52
N LYS A 97 36.12 12.89 -2.78
CA LYS A 97 37.22 11.99 -3.16
C LYS A 97 38.54 12.76 -3.30
N GLU A 98 39.04 13.33 -2.21
CA GLU A 98 40.46 13.65 -2.00
C GLU A 98 40.73 14.06 -0.52
N GLU A 99 41.59 13.26 0.12
CA GLU A 99 42.36 13.45 1.37
C GLU A 99 41.67 13.68 2.74
N SER A 100 42.25 12.99 3.73
CA SER A 100 42.02 12.98 5.19
C SER A 100 40.91 12.07 5.75
N GLY A 101 41.19 11.48 6.92
CA GLY A 101 40.49 10.34 7.51
C GLY A 101 39.01 10.54 7.83
N ILE A 102 38.33 9.43 8.12
CA ILE A 102 36.91 9.40 8.49
C ILE A 102 36.69 10.29 9.72
N THR A 103 35.86 11.32 9.61
CA THR A 103 35.53 12.22 10.73
C THR A 103 34.31 11.70 11.52
N THR A 104 34.17 12.10 12.79
CA THR A 104 32.98 11.80 13.61
C THR A 104 31.67 12.21 12.92
N LYS A 105 31.67 13.33 12.19
CA LYS A 105 30.51 13.78 11.41
C LYS A 105 30.17 12.82 10.26
N ASP A 106 31.18 12.28 9.58
CA ASP A 106 30.96 11.30 8.51
C ASP A 106 30.38 9.99 9.09
N VAL A 107 30.82 9.59 10.29
CA VAL A 107 30.30 8.42 11.01
C VAL A 107 28.84 8.58 11.40
N LEU A 108 28.48 9.73 11.99
CA LEU A 108 27.09 10.02 12.35
C LEU A 108 26.18 9.98 11.12
N ASN A 109 26.62 10.55 9.99
CA ASN A 109 25.88 10.47 8.73
C ASN A 109 25.72 9.03 8.23
N TYR A 110 26.75 8.18 8.38
CA TYR A 110 26.64 6.76 8.01
C TYR A 110 25.66 6.02 8.90
N ILE A 111 25.63 6.32 10.20
CA ILE A 111 24.70 5.69 11.14
C ILE A 111 23.27 6.13 10.85
N ASP A 112 23.02 7.43 10.68
CA ASP A 112 21.68 7.96 10.38
C ASP A 112 21.15 7.40 9.06
N ALA A 113 21.97 7.40 8.00
CA ALA A 113 21.60 6.77 6.75
C ALA A 113 21.26 5.28 6.96
N THR A 114 22.11 4.52 7.66
CA THR A 114 21.84 3.11 7.96
C THR A 114 20.54 2.93 8.76
N MET A 115 20.22 3.83 9.68
CA MET A 115 18.99 3.77 10.46
C MET A 115 17.74 4.04 9.62
N ASP A 116 17.74 5.08 8.78
CA ASP A 116 16.61 5.39 7.89
C ASP A 116 16.29 4.20 6.99
N ILE A 117 17.34 3.54 6.56
CA ILE A 117 17.32 2.36 5.71
C ILE A 117 16.74 1.15 6.46
N VAL A 118 17.25 0.84 7.67
CA VAL A 118 16.74 -0.27 8.49
C VAL A 118 15.26 -0.04 8.83
N LYS A 119 14.87 1.21 9.13
CA LYS A 119 13.47 1.60 9.35
C LYS A 119 12.63 1.44 8.09
N GLY A 120 13.15 1.82 6.92
CA GLY A 120 12.53 1.59 5.62
C GLY A 120 12.29 0.11 5.35
N SER A 121 13.30 -0.74 5.55
CA SER A 121 13.19 -2.21 5.45
C SER A 121 12.17 -2.78 6.44
N CYS A 122 12.09 -2.22 7.66
CA CYS A 122 11.08 -2.58 8.66
C CYS A 122 9.65 -2.16 8.28
N LYS A 123 9.49 -1.00 7.62
CA LYS A 123 8.18 -0.44 7.23
C LYS A 123 7.60 -1.12 6.00
N ILE A 124 8.43 -1.41 4.99
CA ILE A 124 7.94 -1.81 3.67
C ILE A 124 7.91 -3.34 3.50
N GLY A 125 8.72 -4.12 4.23
CA GLY A 125 8.85 -5.55 3.93
C GLY A 125 9.31 -5.85 2.49
N ALA A 126 9.70 -4.81 1.74
CA ALA A 126 9.97 -4.90 0.31
C ALA A 126 11.32 -5.54 0.06
N VAL A 127 11.25 -6.59 -0.75
CA VAL A 127 12.35 -7.05 -1.58
C VAL A 127 12.75 -5.88 -2.52
N VAL A 128 13.69 -5.07 -2.08
CA VAL A 128 14.59 -4.23 -2.88
C VAL A 128 13.97 -3.20 -3.84
N ALA A 129 14.03 -1.94 -3.42
CA ALA A 129 13.95 -0.76 -4.29
C ALA A 129 15.29 -0.51 -5.02
N PRO A 130 15.33 0.30 -6.10
CA PRO A 130 16.57 0.71 -6.77
C PRO A 130 17.57 1.49 -5.89
N GLU A 131 17.16 1.86 -4.68
CA GLU A 131 17.81 2.81 -3.76
C GLU A 131 18.83 2.16 -2.79
N PHE A 132 19.20 0.90 -2.99
CA PHE A 132 20.02 0.11 -2.05
C PHE A 132 21.55 0.21 -2.22
N ALA A 133 22.06 0.85 -3.27
CA ALA A 133 23.52 1.10 -3.36
C ALA A 133 24.04 2.05 -2.25
N PRO A 134 23.34 3.16 -1.93
CA PRO A 134 23.61 3.97 -0.74
C PRO A 134 23.53 3.18 0.57
N ILE A 135 22.59 2.23 0.67
CA ILE A 135 22.40 1.33 1.82
C ILE A 135 23.67 0.54 2.12
N ILE A 136 24.16 -0.16 1.10
CA ILE A 136 25.33 -1.02 1.20
C ILE A 136 26.57 -0.19 1.60
N LEU A 137 26.71 1.01 1.04
CA LEU A 137 27.85 1.88 1.32
C LEU A 137 27.82 2.46 2.75
N ALA A 138 26.65 2.86 3.24
CA ALA A 138 26.48 3.40 4.59
C ALA A 138 26.79 2.33 5.66
N VAL A 139 26.22 1.14 5.51
CA VAL A 139 26.44 0.00 6.42
C VAL A 139 27.92 -0.38 6.47
N ALA A 140 28.58 -0.47 5.31
CA ALA A 140 30.00 -0.73 5.23
C ALA A 140 30.86 0.40 5.82
N GLY A 141 30.38 1.64 5.76
CA GLY A 141 30.97 2.80 6.40
C GLY A 141 30.99 2.66 7.93
N VAL A 142 29.86 2.28 8.52
CA VAL A 142 29.73 2.01 9.97
C VAL A 142 30.68 0.88 10.39
N ALA A 143 30.69 -0.23 9.65
CA ALA A 143 31.60 -1.35 9.90
C ALA A 143 33.08 -0.95 9.85
N ALA A 144 33.51 -0.26 8.79
CA ALA A 144 34.89 0.20 8.66
C ALA A 144 35.30 1.16 9.79
N PHE A 145 34.35 1.98 10.28
CA PHE A 145 34.58 2.81 11.45
C PHE A 145 34.79 1.98 12.72
N VAL A 146 33.95 0.98 13.00
CA VAL A 146 34.11 0.08 14.16
C VAL A 146 35.48 -0.60 14.14
N GLN A 147 35.96 -1.02 12.97
CA GLN A 147 37.30 -1.60 12.80
C GLN A 147 38.43 -0.59 13.11
N ALA A 148 38.23 0.69 12.78
CA ALA A 148 39.22 1.74 13.02
C ALA A 148 39.23 2.21 14.48
N PHE A 149 38.06 2.31 15.12
CA PHE A 149 37.89 2.80 16.49
C PHE A 149 38.49 1.87 17.54
N LEU A 150 38.51 0.55 17.28
CA LEU A 150 39.23 -0.44 18.08
C LEU A 150 40.74 -0.18 18.24
N LYS A 151 41.32 0.69 17.40
CA LYS A 151 42.76 1.01 17.42
C LYS A 151 43.09 2.33 18.14
N LEU A 152 42.09 3.10 18.56
CA LEU A 152 42.26 4.45 19.11
C LEU A 152 41.24 4.68 20.23
N VAL A 153 41.60 4.40 21.49
CA VAL A 153 40.83 4.89 22.64
C VAL A 153 41.80 5.38 23.74
N PRO A 154 41.57 6.60 24.24
CA PRO A 154 41.40 6.79 25.68
C PRO A 154 40.01 7.33 26.05
N ASP A 155 39.69 7.10 27.32
CA ASP A 155 38.43 7.13 28.07
C ASP A 155 37.56 8.40 28.14
N ASP A 156 36.28 8.15 28.48
CA ASP A 156 35.38 8.90 29.37
C ASP A 156 34.75 10.23 28.92
N THR A 157 34.21 10.30 27.70
CA THR A 157 33.09 11.22 27.41
C THR A 157 31.93 10.48 26.72
N PRO A 158 30.66 10.83 26.99
CA PRO A 158 29.53 10.29 26.24
C PRO A 158 29.69 10.69 24.77
N ASP A 159 30.10 9.72 23.94
CA ASP A 159 30.29 9.94 22.51
C ASP A 159 28.91 9.96 21.83
N PRO A 160 28.52 11.03 21.11
CA PRO A 160 27.30 11.03 20.28
C PRO A 160 27.25 9.86 19.28
N VAL A 161 28.40 9.32 18.89
CA VAL A 161 28.49 8.09 18.07
C VAL A 161 27.98 6.88 18.85
N ASP A 162 28.28 6.77 20.14
CA ASP A 162 27.85 5.65 20.99
C ASP A 162 26.34 5.62 21.20
N GLU A 163 25.71 6.78 21.37
CA GLU A 163 24.25 6.88 21.44
C GLU A 163 23.60 6.45 20.13
N LYS A 164 24.12 6.92 19.00
CA LYS A 164 23.62 6.58 17.67
C LYS A 164 23.83 5.11 17.31
N LEU A 165 24.94 4.49 17.71
CA LEU A 165 25.15 3.06 17.54
C LEU A 165 24.15 2.22 18.37
N LYS A 166 23.77 2.69 19.57
CA LYS A 166 22.70 2.05 20.38
C LYS A 166 21.32 2.19 19.70
N GLU A 167 21.03 3.33 19.07
CA GLU A 167 19.80 3.52 18.28
C GLU A 167 19.75 2.59 17.06
N LEU A 168 20.90 2.43 16.37
CA LEU A 168 21.04 1.49 15.28
C LEU A 168 20.85 0.04 15.75
N GLU A 169 21.45 -0.35 16.87
CA GLU A 169 21.25 -1.67 17.50
C GLU A 169 19.76 -1.94 17.76
N LYS A 170 19.03 -0.97 18.34
CA LYS A 170 17.57 -1.08 18.56
C LYS A 170 16.80 -1.28 17.27
N SER A 171 17.11 -0.51 16.23
CA SER A 171 16.46 -0.62 14.93
C SER A 171 16.73 -2.00 14.28
N LEU A 172 17.95 -2.54 14.43
CA LEU A 172 18.29 -3.88 13.97
C LEU A 172 17.58 -4.97 14.78
N ILE A 173 17.34 -4.78 16.08
CA ILE A 173 16.50 -5.68 16.89
C ILE A 173 15.07 -5.73 16.35
N GLU A 174 14.48 -4.59 15.96
CA GLU A 174 13.14 -4.56 15.37
C GLU A 174 13.09 -5.27 14.01
N LEU A 175 14.08 -5.03 13.16
CA LEU A 175 14.22 -5.73 11.88
C LEU A 175 14.34 -7.24 12.08
N GLU A 176 15.19 -7.65 13.03
CA GLU A 176 15.36 -9.07 13.36
C GLU A 176 14.08 -9.70 13.89
N LYS A 177 13.33 -9.02 14.76
CA LYS A 177 12.04 -9.54 15.25
C LYS A 177 11.05 -9.77 14.11
N LYS A 178 10.92 -8.81 13.19
CA LYS A 178 10.02 -8.92 12.03
C LYS A 178 10.45 -10.03 11.07
N ALA A 179 11.74 -10.11 10.76
CA ALA A 179 12.27 -11.14 9.89
C ALA A 179 12.24 -12.53 10.54
N ASN A 180 12.52 -12.66 11.84
CA ASN A 180 12.46 -13.94 12.55
C ASN A 180 11.06 -14.52 12.61
N ALA A 181 10.01 -13.68 12.66
CA ALA A 181 8.64 -14.16 12.50
C ALA A 181 8.45 -14.79 11.11
N GLY A 182 8.89 -14.10 10.05
CA GLY A 182 8.89 -14.66 8.69
C GLY A 182 9.77 -15.89 8.51
N PHE A 183 10.91 -15.97 9.21
CA PHE A 183 11.77 -17.15 9.18
C PHE A 183 11.18 -18.35 9.91
N ALA A 184 10.42 -18.15 10.99
CA ALA A 184 9.72 -19.25 11.64
C ALA A 184 8.72 -19.87 10.66
N ASP A 185 7.98 -19.03 9.91
CA ASP A 185 7.07 -19.48 8.85
C ASP A 185 7.80 -20.19 7.71
N LEU A 186 8.90 -19.61 7.21
CA LEU A 186 9.74 -20.25 6.20
C LEU A 186 10.33 -21.58 6.71
N LYS A 187 10.76 -21.65 7.97
CA LYS A 187 11.33 -22.88 8.55
C LYS A 187 10.29 -23.97 8.70
N VAL A 188 9.10 -23.66 9.22
CA VAL A 188 8.00 -24.63 9.36
C VAL A 188 7.65 -25.20 7.99
N PHE A 189 7.51 -24.34 6.98
CA PHE A 189 7.21 -24.75 5.62
C PHE A 189 8.32 -25.61 5.01
N VAL A 190 9.57 -25.25 5.28
CA VAL A 190 10.74 -25.91 4.70
C VAL A 190 11.25 -27.08 5.55
N THR A 191 10.55 -27.49 6.62
CA THR A 191 10.84 -28.78 7.27
C THR A 191 10.66 -29.99 6.34
N GLU A 192 10.01 -29.81 5.18
CA GLU A 192 9.96 -30.80 4.10
C GLU A 192 11.22 -30.80 3.18
N ILE A 193 12.12 -29.80 3.28
CA ILE A 193 13.38 -29.69 2.53
C ILE A 193 14.51 -29.29 3.50
N GLU A 194 15.19 -30.27 4.11
CA GLU A 194 16.19 -30.11 5.20
C GLU A 194 17.20 -28.95 5.04
N PHE A 195 17.57 -28.59 3.80
CA PHE A 195 18.64 -27.65 3.48
C PHE A 195 18.39 -26.18 3.88
N THR A 196 17.14 -25.71 3.95
CA THR A 196 16.87 -24.26 4.11
C THR A 196 16.68 -23.84 5.57
N VAL A 197 16.32 -24.78 6.45
CA VAL A 197 16.17 -24.50 7.89
C VAL A 197 17.52 -24.10 8.50
N GLU A 198 18.59 -24.73 8.03
CA GLU A 198 19.97 -24.45 8.43
C GLU A 198 20.38 -23.05 7.97
N ALA A 199 20.26 -22.75 6.67
CA ALA A 199 20.57 -21.43 6.10
C ALA A 199 19.85 -20.26 6.79
N LEU A 200 18.55 -20.40 7.09
CA LEU A 200 17.79 -19.33 7.77
C LEU A 200 18.14 -19.19 9.26
N SER A 201 18.59 -20.25 9.91
CA SER A 201 19.09 -20.19 11.30
C SER A 201 20.45 -19.51 11.41
N GLU A 202 21.28 -19.67 10.38
CA GLU A 202 22.59 -19.04 10.27
C GLU A 202 22.47 -17.52 10.08
N VAL A 203 21.53 -17.05 9.25
CA VAL A 203 21.28 -15.61 9.05
C VAL A 203 20.92 -14.92 10.37
N SER A 204 20.00 -15.50 11.15
CA SER A 204 19.66 -14.98 12.48
C SER A 204 20.89 -14.96 13.40
N THR A 205 21.74 -15.98 13.33
CA THR A 205 22.97 -16.06 14.14
C THR A 205 23.98 -14.99 13.76
N GLN A 206 24.19 -14.76 12.46
CA GLN A 206 25.04 -13.69 11.95
C GLN A 206 24.52 -12.30 12.35
N MET A 207 23.21 -12.06 12.29
CA MET A 207 22.61 -10.82 12.78
C MET A 207 22.86 -10.61 14.28
N ARG A 208 22.81 -11.67 15.10
CA ARG A 208 23.15 -11.58 16.53
C ARG A 208 24.59 -11.15 16.74
N PHE A 209 25.54 -11.79 16.04
CA PHE A 209 26.96 -11.42 16.16
C PHE A 209 27.26 -10.03 15.61
N LEU A 210 26.61 -9.61 14.52
CA LEU A 210 26.71 -8.23 14.02
C LEU A 210 26.30 -7.21 15.09
N ARG A 211 25.21 -7.47 15.81
CA ARG A 211 24.80 -6.60 16.94
C ARG A 211 25.80 -6.64 18.08
N ASP A 212 26.35 -7.80 18.41
CA ASP A 212 27.41 -7.89 19.43
C ASP A 212 28.64 -7.06 19.06
N VAL A 213 28.99 -6.98 17.77
CA VAL A 213 30.04 -6.08 17.27
C VAL A 213 29.66 -4.62 17.50
N LEU A 214 28.44 -4.19 17.16
CA LEU A 214 28.00 -2.81 17.37
C LEU A 214 27.97 -2.42 18.85
N LYS A 215 27.54 -3.35 19.70
CA LYS A 215 27.36 -3.16 21.14
C LYS A 215 28.66 -3.17 21.92
N ARG A 216 29.51 -4.16 21.67
CA ARG A 216 30.72 -4.42 22.47
C ARG A 216 31.96 -3.82 21.84
N ARG A 217 32.02 -3.78 20.50
CA ARG A 217 33.17 -3.30 19.71
C ARG A 217 34.49 -3.88 20.25
N SER A 218 34.48 -5.16 20.60
CA SER A 218 35.61 -5.89 21.16
C SER A 218 36.25 -6.78 20.10
N PRO A 219 37.57 -7.06 20.17
CA PRO A 219 38.20 -8.02 19.26
C PRO A 219 37.48 -9.37 19.24
N GLU A 220 37.02 -9.84 20.40
CA GLU A 220 36.30 -11.10 20.54
C GLU A 220 34.96 -11.08 19.80
N SER A 221 34.18 -9.98 19.91
CA SER A 221 32.92 -9.84 19.18
C SER A 221 33.13 -9.81 17.66
N ILE A 222 34.22 -9.21 17.18
CA ILE A 222 34.55 -9.15 15.76
C ILE A 222 34.95 -10.52 15.24
N GLU A 223 35.79 -11.27 15.98
CA GLU A 223 36.20 -12.61 15.55
C GLU A 223 35.00 -13.57 15.56
N CYS A 224 34.12 -13.52 16.57
CA CYS A 224 32.89 -14.31 16.57
C CYS A 224 32.00 -14.01 15.36
N PHE A 225 31.85 -12.74 14.99
CA PHE A 225 31.11 -12.37 13.78
C PHE A 225 31.82 -12.87 12.51
N LYS A 226 33.14 -12.74 12.44
CA LYS A 226 33.96 -13.19 11.31
C LYS A 226 33.82 -14.70 11.09
N ASP A 227 33.95 -15.49 12.15
CA ASP A 227 33.80 -16.95 12.09
C ASP A 227 32.43 -17.35 11.54
N ALA A 228 31.36 -16.73 12.05
CA ALA A 228 30.00 -16.99 11.58
C ALA A 228 29.76 -16.49 10.14
N TYR A 229 30.40 -15.38 9.76
CA TYR A 229 30.31 -14.75 8.44
C TYR A 229 31.03 -15.56 7.36
N GLU A 230 32.22 -16.08 7.67
CA GLU A 230 33.03 -16.89 6.76
C GLU A 230 32.47 -18.31 6.62
N LEU A 231 31.94 -18.89 7.71
CA LEU A 231 31.30 -20.20 7.67
C LEU A 231 30.07 -20.20 6.76
N ASN A 232 29.27 -19.13 6.83
CA ASN A 232 27.97 -19.04 6.16
C ASN A 232 27.91 -17.85 5.21
N CYS A 233 28.50 -17.97 4.02
CA CYS A 233 28.57 -16.87 3.06
C CYS A 233 27.18 -16.32 2.69
N PRO A 234 26.85 -15.04 2.97
CA PRO A 234 25.53 -14.47 2.69
C PRO A 234 25.13 -14.54 1.21
N LEU A 235 26.10 -14.43 0.30
CA LEU A 235 25.85 -14.58 -1.14
C LEU A 235 25.35 -15.98 -1.50
N LEU A 236 25.93 -17.02 -0.90
CA LEU A 236 25.49 -18.39 -1.13
C LEU A 236 24.07 -18.60 -0.60
N GLN A 237 23.77 -18.08 0.59
CA GLN A 237 22.43 -18.13 1.16
C GLN A 237 21.40 -17.40 0.29
N ALA A 238 21.77 -16.26 -0.30
CA ALA A 238 20.90 -15.54 -1.25
C ALA A 238 20.62 -16.37 -2.52
N TYR A 239 21.64 -17.04 -3.08
CA TYR A 239 21.45 -17.92 -4.23
C TYR A 239 20.59 -19.14 -3.91
N ASN A 240 20.76 -19.74 -2.72
CA ASN A 240 19.93 -20.84 -2.27
C ASN A 240 18.47 -20.41 -2.14
N LEU A 241 18.21 -19.26 -1.51
CA LEU A 241 16.86 -18.69 -1.40
C LEU A 241 16.25 -18.41 -2.78
N SER A 242 16.99 -17.78 -3.70
CA SER A 242 16.51 -17.57 -5.07
C SER A 242 16.16 -18.88 -5.77
N SER A 243 17.02 -19.89 -5.67
CA SER A 243 16.78 -21.21 -6.29
C SER A 243 15.51 -21.89 -5.76
N LEU A 244 15.20 -21.71 -4.47
CA LEU A 244 13.96 -22.23 -3.87
C LEU A 244 12.72 -21.49 -4.40
N LEU A 245 12.84 -20.19 -4.65
CA LEU A 245 11.74 -19.38 -5.16
C LEU A 245 11.48 -19.62 -6.66
N ASP A 246 12.50 -20.02 -7.42
CA ASP A 246 12.37 -20.29 -8.86
C ASP A 246 11.52 -21.54 -9.15
N GLN A 247 11.61 -22.57 -8.31
CA GLN A 247 10.86 -23.81 -8.52
C GLN A 247 9.48 -23.75 -7.88
N LYS A 248 8.46 -24.19 -8.62
CA LYS A 248 7.06 -24.17 -8.15
C LYS A 248 6.86 -24.99 -6.87
N SER A 249 7.52 -26.14 -6.77
CA SER A 249 7.38 -27.11 -5.66
C SER A 249 8.15 -26.74 -4.40
N THR A 250 8.97 -25.69 -4.44
CA THR A 250 9.76 -25.23 -3.29
C THR A 250 9.51 -23.76 -2.96
N ASN A 251 8.65 -23.09 -3.74
CA ASN A 251 8.27 -21.71 -3.52
C ASN A 251 7.08 -21.65 -2.53
N PRO A 252 7.30 -21.20 -1.28
CA PRO A 252 6.27 -21.22 -0.24
C PRO A 252 5.06 -20.35 -0.59
N LEU A 253 5.28 -19.17 -1.19
CA LEU A 253 4.21 -18.31 -1.65
C LEU A 253 3.32 -19.04 -2.64
N ARG A 254 3.92 -19.67 -3.67
CA ARG A 254 3.14 -20.38 -4.69
C ARG A 254 2.35 -21.54 -4.10
N MET A 255 2.93 -22.29 -3.18
CA MET A 255 2.29 -23.45 -2.59
C MET A 255 1.09 -23.06 -1.73
N ASP A 256 1.25 -22.12 -0.81
CA ASP A 256 0.14 -21.63 0.01
C ASP A 256 -0.94 -20.97 -0.86
N MET A 257 -0.53 -20.05 -1.73
CA MET A 257 -1.47 -19.38 -2.63
C MET A 257 -2.19 -20.38 -3.52
N ASP A 258 -1.54 -21.41 -4.09
CA ASP A 258 -2.20 -22.41 -4.94
C ASP A 258 -3.19 -23.29 -4.14
N ASN A 259 -2.88 -23.60 -2.88
CA ASN A 259 -3.73 -24.40 -1.98
C ASN A 259 -4.95 -23.63 -1.47
N GLU A 260 -4.89 -22.31 -1.38
CA GLU A 260 -6.04 -21.48 -0.99
C GLU A 260 -7.21 -21.62 -1.98
N LYS A 261 -8.41 -21.86 -1.47
CA LYS A 261 -9.64 -21.85 -2.29
C LYS A 261 -9.88 -20.47 -2.94
N VAL A 262 -9.64 -19.42 -2.16
CA VAL A 262 -9.76 -18.02 -2.56
C VAL A 262 -8.48 -17.31 -2.12
N LYS A 263 -7.87 -16.56 -3.04
CA LYS A 263 -6.58 -15.91 -2.83
C LYS A 263 -6.74 -14.71 -1.90
N THR A 264 -5.93 -14.64 -0.85
CA THR A 264 -6.02 -13.56 0.14
C THR A 264 -4.79 -12.64 0.13
N LYS A 265 -4.99 -11.37 0.47
CA LYS A 265 -3.87 -10.41 0.63
C LYS A 265 -2.95 -10.85 1.77
N ALA A 266 -3.55 -11.30 2.87
CA ALA A 266 -2.82 -11.72 4.07
C ALA A 266 -1.78 -12.81 3.78
N THR A 267 -2.17 -13.86 3.03
CA THR A 267 -1.24 -14.94 2.67
C THR A 267 -0.13 -14.46 1.74
N PHE A 268 -0.46 -13.62 0.75
CA PHE A 268 0.55 -13.07 -0.14
C PHE A 268 1.55 -12.17 0.61
N GLU A 269 1.03 -11.22 1.39
CA GLU A 269 1.82 -10.26 2.17
C GLU A 269 2.68 -10.96 3.23
N LYS A 270 2.16 -12.02 3.86
CA LYS A 270 2.95 -12.87 4.77
C LYS A 270 4.24 -13.32 4.10
N TRP A 271 4.14 -13.92 2.91
CA TRP A 271 5.30 -14.48 2.21
C TRP A 271 6.18 -13.41 1.57
N GLU A 272 5.60 -12.37 0.99
CA GLU A 272 6.34 -11.22 0.47
C GLU A 272 7.21 -10.59 1.57
N ASN A 273 6.64 -10.36 2.75
CA ASN A 273 7.37 -9.81 3.90
C ASN A 273 8.45 -10.77 4.41
N ALA A 274 8.17 -12.08 4.48
CA ALA A 274 9.15 -13.06 4.93
C ALA A 274 10.37 -13.14 3.98
N ILE A 275 10.13 -13.19 2.67
CA ILE A 275 11.16 -13.24 1.64
C ILE A 275 11.95 -11.93 1.59
N GLY A 276 11.25 -10.78 1.66
CA GLY A 276 11.87 -9.45 1.73
C GLY A 276 12.73 -9.24 2.96
N GLY A 277 12.25 -9.69 4.12
CA GLY A 277 13.01 -9.67 5.37
C GLY A 277 14.30 -10.49 5.27
N ALA A 278 14.23 -11.70 4.71
CA ALA A 278 15.38 -12.58 4.52
C ALA A 278 16.48 -11.94 3.66
N LEU A 279 16.12 -11.46 2.47
CA LEU A 279 17.05 -10.84 1.53
C LEU A 279 17.64 -9.54 2.09
N SER A 280 16.83 -8.75 2.79
CA SER A 280 17.31 -7.51 3.44
C SER A 280 18.39 -7.79 4.48
N GLN A 281 18.21 -8.82 5.31
CA GLN A 281 19.24 -9.20 6.28
C GLN A 281 20.52 -9.69 5.64
N LEU A 282 20.43 -10.50 4.58
CA LEU A 282 21.60 -10.97 3.83
C LEU A 282 22.41 -9.81 3.24
N ILE A 283 21.73 -8.80 2.68
CA ILE A 283 22.39 -7.59 2.18
C ILE A 283 23.08 -6.82 3.32
N LEU A 284 22.42 -6.66 4.47
CA LEU A 284 22.98 -5.96 5.63
C LEU A 284 24.22 -6.67 6.19
N ILE A 285 24.15 -7.99 6.37
CA ILE A 285 25.26 -8.81 6.86
C ILE A 285 26.45 -8.72 5.89
N GLU A 286 26.21 -8.87 4.58
CA GLU A 286 27.28 -8.79 3.59
C GLU A 286 27.91 -7.39 3.53
N ALA A 287 27.10 -6.34 3.54
CA ALA A 287 27.61 -4.96 3.53
C ALA A 287 28.46 -4.67 4.78
N PHE A 288 28.01 -5.13 5.94
CA PHE A 288 28.73 -4.95 7.21
C PHE A 288 30.04 -5.76 7.22
N GLY A 289 29.99 -7.04 6.85
CA GLY A 289 31.18 -7.89 6.70
C GLY A 289 32.18 -7.37 5.68
N SER A 290 31.70 -6.82 4.55
CA SER A 290 32.56 -6.17 3.56
C SER A 290 33.27 -4.94 4.11
N GLY A 291 32.59 -4.14 4.93
CA GLY A 291 33.18 -3.00 5.63
C GLY A 291 34.25 -3.40 6.65
N LEU A 292 34.02 -4.47 7.41
CA LEU A 292 34.94 -4.97 8.44
C LEU A 292 36.14 -5.73 7.86
N PHE A 293 35.93 -6.62 6.89
CA PHE A 293 36.92 -7.64 6.53
C PHE A 293 37.45 -7.50 5.10
N LYS A 294 36.69 -6.88 4.20
CA LYS A 294 37.00 -6.86 2.75
C LYS A 294 37.37 -5.49 2.20
N LYS A 295 37.80 -4.54 3.06
CA LYS A 295 38.15 -3.16 2.65
C LYS A 295 37.05 -2.49 1.82
N LYS A 296 35.78 -2.73 2.17
CA LYS A 296 34.60 -2.23 1.44
C LYS A 296 34.48 -2.78 0.01
N ASN A 297 34.99 -3.98 -0.27
CA ASN A 297 34.67 -4.66 -1.52
C ASN A 297 33.19 -5.08 -1.53
N MET A 298 32.41 -4.48 -2.43
CA MET A 298 30.95 -4.68 -2.50
C MET A 298 30.50 -5.73 -3.51
N PHE A 299 31.43 -6.45 -4.16
CA PHE A 299 31.09 -7.41 -5.21
C PHE A 299 29.95 -8.37 -4.79
N ASN A 300 30.07 -9.00 -3.63
CA ASN A 300 29.03 -9.91 -3.14
C ASN A 300 27.72 -9.20 -2.81
N ALA A 301 27.76 -8.04 -2.15
CA ALA A 301 26.57 -7.27 -1.80
C ALA A 301 25.81 -6.83 -3.06
N GLU A 302 26.54 -6.42 -4.11
CA GLU A 302 25.97 -6.11 -5.43
C GLU A 302 25.31 -7.33 -6.07
N ARG A 303 25.91 -8.52 -5.98
CA ARG A 303 25.28 -9.76 -6.47
C ARG A 303 24.03 -10.16 -5.70
N ILE A 304 24.01 -9.99 -4.37
CA ILE A 304 22.79 -10.23 -3.56
C ILE A 304 21.71 -9.23 -3.97
N LEU A 305 22.08 -7.97 -4.22
CA LEU A 305 21.15 -6.94 -4.67
C LEU A 305 20.54 -7.26 -6.05
N GLU A 306 21.36 -7.68 -7.01
CA GLU A 306 20.90 -8.14 -8.32
C GLU A 306 19.88 -9.28 -8.19
N ARG A 307 20.17 -10.28 -7.35
CA ARG A 307 19.24 -11.40 -7.10
C ARG A 307 17.95 -10.97 -6.44
N SER A 308 18.04 -10.04 -5.51
CA SER A 308 16.87 -9.53 -4.83
C SER A 308 15.94 -8.81 -5.80
N LYS A 309 16.47 -8.06 -6.79
CA LYS A 309 15.65 -7.49 -7.87
C LYS A 309 14.91 -8.57 -8.66
N THR A 310 15.60 -9.65 -9.03
CA THR A 310 14.96 -10.79 -9.71
C THR A 310 13.83 -11.40 -8.88
N VAL A 311 14.02 -11.54 -7.57
CA VAL A 311 12.97 -12.03 -6.66
C VAL A 311 11.81 -11.03 -6.57
N ALA A 312 12.08 -9.73 -6.51
CA ALA A 312 11.04 -8.69 -6.51
C ALA A 312 10.18 -8.74 -7.78
N ASP A 313 10.82 -8.89 -8.95
CA ASP A 313 10.13 -9.04 -10.23
C ASP A 313 9.26 -10.31 -10.26
N LEU A 314 9.77 -11.42 -9.71
CA LEU A 314 9.00 -12.65 -9.54
C LEU A 314 7.78 -12.44 -8.64
N LEU A 315 7.93 -11.79 -7.49
CA LEU A 315 6.82 -11.50 -6.57
C LEU A 315 5.78 -10.60 -7.24
N LYS A 316 6.21 -9.55 -7.93
CA LYS A 316 5.31 -8.68 -8.71
C LYS A 316 4.53 -9.46 -9.76
N TYR A 317 5.21 -10.32 -10.52
CA TYR A 317 4.56 -11.21 -11.48
C TYR A 317 3.53 -12.13 -10.82
N LEU A 318 3.88 -12.73 -9.67
CA LEU A 318 2.98 -13.63 -8.94
C LEU A 318 1.76 -12.89 -8.38
N ARG A 319 1.94 -11.68 -7.85
CA ARG A 319 0.84 -10.82 -7.39
C ARG A 319 -0.16 -10.59 -8.51
N GLN A 320 0.31 -10.10 -9.65
CA GLN A 320 -0.52 -9.87 -10.84
C GLN A 320 -1.20 -11.14 -11.37
N LYS A 321 -0.53 -12.29 -11.23
CA LYS A 321 -1.10 -13.58 -11.61
C LYS A 321 -2.26 -13.98 -10.70
N TYR A 322 -2.08 -13.86 -9.37
CA TYR A 322 -3.11 -14.27 -8.40
C TYR A 322 -4.27 -13.28 -8.31
N GLU A 323 -4.05 -11.99 -8.56
CA GLU A 323 -5.11 -10.97 -8.63
C GLU A 323 -6.16 -11.24 -9.72
N LYS A 324 -5.79 -12.03 -10.75
CA LYS A 324 -6.69 -12.45 -11.83
C LYS A 324 -7.59 -13.63 -11.45
N ASP A 325 -7.38 -14.27 -10.30
CA ASP A 325 -8.25 -15.36 -9.84
C ASP A 325 -9.60 -14.79 -9.36
N GLU A 326 -10.66 -15.05 -10.13
CA GLU A 326 -11.99 -14.52 -9.83
C GLU A 326 -12.83 -15.37 -8.86
N LYS A 327 -12.31 -16.49 -8.34
CA LYS A 327 -13.06 -17.37 -7.44
C LYS A 327 -13.57 -16.67 -6.19
N TYR A 328 -12.91 -15.58 -5.77
CA TYR A 328 -13.35 -14.75 -4.65
C TYR A 328 -14.78 -14.23 -4.85
N TRP A 329 -15.16 -13.91 -6.10
CA TRP A 329 -16.46 -13.33 -6.41
C TRP A 329 -17.60 -14.33 -6.21
N ASP A 330 -17.39 -15.58 -6.62
CA ASP A 330 -18.36 -16.65 -6.44
C ASP A 330 -18.48 -17.05 -4.96
N GLU A 331 -17.37 -17.10 -4.22
CA GLU A 331 -17.39 -17.36 -2.77
C GLU A 331 -18.13 -16.25 -2.02
N PHE A 332 -17.80 -15.00 -2.30
CA PHE A 332 -18.46 -13.84 -1.69
C PHE A 332 -19.97 -13.82 -2.02
N LYS A 333 -20.34 -14.08 -3.28
CA LYS A 333 -21.74 -14.20 -3.70
C LYS A 333 -22.48 -15.28 -2.92
N GLY A 334 -21.85 -16.43 -2.70
CA GLY A 334 -22.42 -17.55 -1.95
C GLY A 334 -22.61 -17.25 -0.45
N SER A 335 -21.82 -16.35 0.13
CA SER A 335 -21.86 -16.02 1.56
C SER A 335 -22.73 -14.81 1.90
N LEU A 336 -23.01 -13.91 0.95
CA LEU A 336 -23.69 -12.63 1.22
C LEU A 336 -25.09 -12.79 1.82
N ASP A 337 -25.90 -13.72 1.34
CA ASP A 337 -27.25 -13.96 1.86
C ASP A 337 -27.24 -14.41 3.33
N ASN A 338 -26.29 -15.28 3.68
CA ASN A 338 -26.09 -15.73 5.05
C ASN A 338 -25.60 -14.58 5.94
N TYR A 339 -24.68 -13.75 5.43
CA TYR A 339 -24.22 -12.56 6.13
C TYR A 339 -25.39 -11.61 6.45
N ALA A 340 -26.21 -11.28 5.46
CA ALA A 340 -27.36 -10.39 5.63
C ALA A 340 -28.33 -10.88 6.72
N THR A 341 -28.66 -12.17 6.69
CA THR A 341 -29.62 -12.77 7.63
C THR A 341 -29.08 -12.92 9.05
N THR A 342 -27.83 -13.35 9.22
CA THR A 342 -27.19 -13.51 10.53
C THR A 342 -26.87 -12.17 11.21
N HIS A 343 -26.69 -11.10 10.42
CA HIS A 343 -26.40 -9.75 10.89
C HIS A 343 -27.62 -8.83 10.86
N ALA A 344 -28.85 -9.37 10.91
CA ALA A 344 -30.09 -8.58 10.87
C ALA A 344 -30.25 -7.60 12.05
N HIS A 345 -29.46 -7.77 13.12
CA HIS A 345 -29.41 -6.91 14.29
C HIS A 345 -28.54 -5.66 14.10
N LEU A 346 -27.67 -5.64 13.09
CA LEU A 346 -26.80 -4.51 12.77
C LEU A 346 -27.53 -3.47 11.92
N ASP A 347 -27.13 -2.21 12.05
CA ASP A 347 -27.58 -1.14 11.15
C ASP A 347 -26.93 -1.25 9.75
N ASN A 348 -27.39 -0.40 8.82
CA ASN A 348 -26.92 -0.43 7.42
C ASN A 348 -25.42 -0.09 7.30
N GLY A 349 -24.91 0.82 8.12
CA GLY A 349 -23.50 1.22 8.09
C GLY A 349 -22.59 0.14 8.63
N GLN A 350 -22.96 -0.50 9.74
CA GLN A 350 -22.25 -1.63 10.30
C GLN A 350 -22.22 -2.82 9.32
N LYS A 351 -23.34 -3.12 8.67
CA LYS A 351 -23.40 -4.15 7.61
C LYS A 351 -22.48 -3.81 6.45
N ALA A 352 -22.54 -2.58 5.93
CA ALA A 352 -21.74 -2.11 4.81
C ALA A 352 -20.24 -2.20 5.11
N LYS A 353 -19.82 -1.75 6.30
CA LYS A 353 -18.43 -1.85 6.78
C LYS A 353 -17.94 -3.28 6.91
N GLY A 354 -18.76 -4.19 7.44
CA GLY A 354 -18.37 -5.60 7.54
C GLY A 354 -18.25 -6.28 6.17
N ILE A 355 -19.09 -5.89 5.20
CA ILE A 355 -18.96 -6.32 3.81
C ILE A 355 -17.66 -5.78 3.19
N ALA A 356 -17.38 -4.48 3.37
CA ALA A 356 -16.16 -3.85 2.89
C ALA A 356 -14.91 -4.53 3.46
N ALA A 357 -14.88 -4.74 4.79
CA ALA A 357 -13.79 -5.43 5.46
C ALA A 357 -13.56 -6.84 4.91
N LYS A 358 -14.62 -7.58 4.59
CA LYS A 358 -14.51 -8.91 3.97
C LYS A 358 -13.94 -8.81 2.55
N LEU A 359 -14.44 -7.90 1.73
CA LEU A 359 -13.95 -7.68 0.37
C LEU A 359 -12.48 -7.25 0.34
N ASP A 360 -12.05 -6.45 1.31
CA ASP A 360 -10.66 -6.00 1.46
C ASP A 360 -9.67 -7.14 1.73
N THR A 361 -10.14 -8.30 2.21
CA THR A 361 -9.27 -9.46 2.45
C THR A 361 -8.80 -10.17 1.19
N TYR A 362 -9.54 -10.04 0.08
CA TYR A 362 -9.26 -10.76 -1.15
C TYR A 362 -8.11 -10.12 -1.93
N LEU A 363 -7.23 -10.95 -2.49
CA LEU A 363 -6.19 -10.49 -3.39
C LEU A 363 -6.78 -10.30 -4.79
N THR A 364 -7.15 -9.06 -5.13
CA THR A 364 -7.72 -8.70 -6.42
C THR A 364 -7.35 -7.26 -6.80
N SER A 365 -7.35 -6.98 -8.10
CA SER A 365 -7.24 -5.62 -8.64
C SER A 365 -8.57 -4.87 -8.69
N ASP A 366 -9.69 -5.56 -8.46
CA ASP A 366 -11.03 -4.99 -8.55
C ASP A 366 -11.29 -4.03 -7.39
N SER A 367 -12.05 -2.99 -7.64
CA SER A 367 -12.47 -2.00 -6.63
C SER A 367 -13.97 -2.11 -6.42
N PHE A 368 -14.46 -1.89 -5.20
CA PHE A 368 -15.84 -2.22 -4.85
C PHE A 368 -16.62 -0.99 -4.41
N HIS A 369 -17.85 -0.88 -4.90
CA HIS A 369 -18.89 -0.03 -4.33
C HIS A 369 -19.96 -0.90 -3.68
N ILE A 370 -20.33 -0.54 -2.46
CA ILE A 370 -21.29 -1.23 -1.62
C ILE A 370 -22.39 -0.24 -1.28
N CYS A 371 -23.64 -0.69 -1.30
CA CYS A 371 -24.75 0.11 -0.78
C CYS A 371 -25.70 -0.80 -0.02
N VAL A 372 -25.95 -0.48 1.25
CA VAL A 372 -26.91 -1.18 2.11
C VAL A 372 -28.04 -0.23 2.45
N PHE A 373 -29.28 -0.67 2.26
CA PHE A 373 -30.47 0.13 2.57
C PHE A 373 -31.58 -0.77 3.12
N ASN A 374 -32.60 -0.15 3.71
CA ASN A 374 -33.74 -0.88 4.28
C ASN A 374 -34.53 -1.64 3.21
N GLU A 375 -35.45 -2.48 3.66
CA GLU A 375 -36.37 -3.21 2.77
C GLU A 375 -37.20 -2.25 1.89
N THR A 376 -37.39 -2.65 0.65
CA THR A 376 -37.96 -1.80 -0.41
C THR A 376 -38.74 -2.60 -1.44
N HIS A 377 -39.56 -1.89 -2.20
CA HIS A 377 -40.24 -2.38 -3.39
C HIS A 377 -39.52 -1.87 -4.65
N TRP A 378 -38.94 -2.80 -5.39
CA TRP A 378 -38.44 -2.50 -6.74
C TRP A 378 -39.62 -2.46 -7.72
N PRO A 379 -39.67 -1.51 -8.68
CA PRO A 379 -38.71 -0.43 -8.97
C PRO A 379 -39.11 0.95 -8.40
N GLU A 380 -39.91 1.01 -7.33
CA GLU A 380 -40.51 2.26 -6.83
C GLU A 380 -39.58 3.04 -5.90
N ASP A 381 -38.90 2.33 -5.01
CA ASP A 381 -38.02 2.92 -4.00
C ASP A 381 -36.58 3.05 -4.48
N PHE A 382 -36.19 2.21 -5.44
CA PHE A 382 -34.84 2.21 -6.00
C PHE A 382 -34.80 1.64 -7.43
N THR A 383 -33.73 1.98 -8.16
CA THR A 383 -33.43 1.41 -9.47
C THR A 383 -31.93 1.46 -9.72
N TYR A 384 -31.45 0.67 -10.68
CA TYR A 384 -30.05 0.71 -11.10
C TYR A 384 -29.90 0.43 -12.60
N HIS A 385 -28.71 0.70 -13.11
CA HIS A 385 -28.25 0.28 -14.42
C HIS A 385 -26.85 -0.34 -14.27
N CYS A 386 -26.69 -1.56 -14.78
CA CYS A 386 -25.43 -2.27 -14.85
C CYS A 386 -25.41 -3.09 -16.15
N PRO A 387 -24.70 -2.67 -17.20
CA PRO A 387 -24.62 -3.42 -18.45
C PRO A 387 -24.12 -4.86 -18.26
N ASN A 388 -23.21 -5.04 -17.31
CA ASN A 388 -22.55 -6.31 -17.02
C ASN A 388 -23.04 -6.94 -15.70
N GLU A 389 -24.34 -6.84 -15.41
CA GLU A 389 -24.94 -7.27 -14.14
C GLU A 389 -24.50 -8.68 -13.71
N LYS A 390 -24.48 -9.64 -14.64
CA LYS A 390 -24.14 -11.05 -14.35
C LYS A 390 -22.73 -11.24 -13.80
N THR A 391 -21.79 -10.40 -14.22
CA THR A 391 -20.38 -10.52 -13.87
C THR A 391 -19.93 -9.46 -12.88
N GLN A 392 -20.60 -8.33 -12.75
CA GLN A 392 -20.13 -7.20 -11.94
C GLN A 392 -21.02 -6.81 -10.78
N LEU A 393 -22.24 -7.37 -10.68
CA LEU A 393 -23.19 -7.03 -9.64
C LEU A 393 -23.60 -8.25 -8.82
N ILE A 394 -23.45 -8.14 -7.51
CA ILE A 394 -24.09 -9.03 -6.54
C ILE A 394 -25.16 -8.24 -5.81
N ARG A 395 -26.32 -8.88 -5.62
CA ARG A 395 -27.46 -8.30 -4.90
C ARG A 395 -28.02 -9.30 -3.91
N CYS A 396 -28.39 -8.79 -2.75
CA CYS A 396 -29.14 -9.50 -1.73
C CYS A 396 -30.37 -8.63 -1.42
N LEU A 397 -31.57 -9.12 -1.76
CA LEU A 397 -32.79 -8.30 -1.70
C LEU A 397 -33.73 -8.79 -0.61
N ASN A 398 -34.23 -7.86 0.21
CA ASN A 398 -35.19 -8.09 1.30
C ASN A 398 -34.83 -9.30 2.17
N LYS A 399 -33.57 -9.39 2.58
CA LYS A 399 -33.05 -10.41 3.51
C LYS A 399 -32.37 -9.70 4.67
N GLY A 400 -32.59 -10.23 5.88
CA GLY A 400 -32.01 -9.62 7.09
C GLY A 400 -32.45 -8.18 7.34
N LYS A 401 -33.69 -7.84 6.92
CA LYS A 401 -34.29 -6.50 7.00
C LYS A 401 -33.55 -5.43 6.18
N CYS A 402 -32.87 -5.83 5.11
CA CYS A 402 -32.16 -4.90 4.22
C CYS A 402 -32.11 -5.40 2.76
N ASN A 403 -31.68 -4.49 1.89
CA ASN A 403 -31.17 -4.72 0.56
C ASN A 403 -29.69 -4.37 0.52
N ILE A 404 -28.90 -5.14 -0.22
CA ILE A 404 -27.47 -4.95 -0.38
C ILE A 404 -27.13 -5.03 -1.86
N TYR A 405 -26.39 -4.05 -2.33
CA TYR A 405 -25.72 -4.05 -3.63
C TYR A 405 -24.22 -4.03 -3.44
N VAL A 406 -23.52 -4.93 -4.13
CA VAL A 406 -22.07 -4.92 -4.25
C VAL A 406 -21.72 -4.93 -5.72
N TYR A 407 -21.15 -3.82 -6.18
CA TYR A 407 -20.64 -3.67 -7.53
C TYR A 407 -19.12 -3.74 -7.52
N ARG A 408 -18.53 -4.54 -8.41
CA ARG A 408 -17.09 -4.56 -8.67
C ARG A 408 -16.76 -3.80 -9.95
N SER A 409 -15.91 -2.80 -9.83
CA SER A 409 -15.29 -2.10 -10.96
C SER A 409 -13.95 -2.76 -11.30
N ARG A 410 -13.76 -3.06 -12.59
CA ARG A 410 -12.50 -3.63 -13.10
C ARG A 410 -11.45 -2.55 -13.41
N THR A 411 -11.90 -1.31 -13.61
CA THR A 411 -11.05 -0.21 -14.04
C THR A 411 -10.87 0.88 -12.99
N GLY A 412 -11.63 0.87 -11.89
CA GLY A 412 -11.61 1.94 -10.88
C GLY A 412 -10.22 2.23 -10.32
N ASN A 413 -9.42 1.20 -10.03
CA ASN A 413 -8.04 1.37 -9.53
C ASN A 413 -7.04 1.87 -10.59
N GLN A 414 -7.42 1.87 -11.87
CA GLN A 414 -6.63 2.35 -13.00
C GLN A 414 -6.97 3.80 -13.38
N LYS A 415 -8.00 4.38 -12.75
CA LYS A 415 -8.43 5.76 -13.01
C LYS A 415 -7.51 6.77 -12.35
N GLU A 416 -7.42 7.94 -12.97
CA GLU A 416 -6.68 9.09 -12.47
C GLU A 416 -7.59 10.02 -11.67
N GLN A 417 -7.02 10.92 -10.89
CA GLN A 417 -7.78 11.82 -10.00
C GLN A 417 -8.84 12.64 -10.76
N GLU A 418 -8.53 13.07 -11.98
CA GLU A 418 -9.44 13.82 -12.85
C GLU A 418 -10.69 13.01 -13.24
N ASP A 419 -10.58 11.68 -13.38
CA ASP A 419 -11.73 10.81 -13.65
C ASP A 419 -12.73 10.86 -12.49
N PHE A 420 -12.24 10.78 -11.25
CA PHE A 420 -13.08 10.83 -10.05
C PHE A 420 -13.74 12.20 -9.88
N ILE A 421 -13.02 13.29 -10.19
CA ILE A 421 -13.59 14.64 -10.23
C ILE A 421 -14.71 14.72 -11.26
N ARG A 422 -14.49 14.19 -12.48
CA ARG A 422 -15.53 14.13 -13.51
C ARG A 422 -16.75 13.34 -13.06
N ALA A 423 -16.56 12.19 -12.42
CA ALA A 423 -17.67 11.38 -11.89
C ALA A 423 -18.50 12.14 -10.86
N ARG A 424 -17.84 12.88 -9.96
CA ARG A 424 -18.51 13.75 -8.99
C ARG A 424 -19.30 14.86 -9.70
N ASP A 425 -18.66 15.56 -10.62
CA ASP A 425 -19.25 16.70 -11.32
C ASP A 425 -20.44 16.25 -12.20
N GLU A 426 -20.39 15.05 -12.78
CA GLU A 426 -21.53 14.45 -13.48
C GLU A 426 -22.74 14.23 -12.55
N ILE A 427 -22.55 13.77 -11.31
CA ILE A 427 -23.66 13.67 -10.34
C ILE A 427 -24.17 15.08 -9.99
N GLU A 428 -23.28 16.04 -9.79
CA GLU A 428 -23.64 17.41 -9.43
C GLU A 428 -24.41 18.14 -10.53
N LYS A 429 -24.16 17.84 -11.81
CA LYS A 429 -24.98 18.36 -12.92
C LYS A 429 -26.46 18.05 -12.76
N HIS A 430 -26.82 17.03 -11.98
CA HIS A 430 -28.18 16.54 -11.74
C HIS A 430 -28.77 16.98 -10.38
N ARG A 431 -28.15 17.93 -9.67
CA ARG A 431 -28.72 18.58 -8.48
C ARG A 431 -29.89 19.53 -8.84
N PRO A 432 -30.69 20.03 -7.86
CA PRO A 432 -32.16 20.16 -7.96
C PRO A 432 -32.65 20.84 -9.24
N GLU A 433 -33.80 20.37 -9.74
CA GLU A 433 -34.57 20.82 -10.94
C GLU A 433 -34.32 20.09 -12.27
N LYS A 434 -33.33 19.20 -12.38
CA LYS A 434 -33.01 18.55 -13.68
C LYS A 434 -33.49 17.11 -13.86
N LEU A 435 -33.63 16.34 -12.79
CA LEU A 435 -34.20 15.00 -12.85
C LEU A 435 -35.70 15.09 -12.58
N LYS A 436 -36.49 14.79 -13.61
CA LYS A 436 -37.95 14.86 -13.58
C LYS A 436 -38.52 13.46 -13.41
N LEU A 437 -39.34 13.25 -12.39
CA LEU A 437 -40.14 12.04 -12.28
C LEU A 437 -41.61 12.42 -12.41
N THR A 438 -42.28 11.89 -13.43
CA THR A 438 -43.73 12.01 -13.51
C THR A 438 -44.35 11.21 -12.36
N PRO A 439 -45.45 11.68 -11.73
CA PRO A 439 -46.03 11.07 -10.52
C PRO A 439 -46.32 9.57 -10.63
N THR A 440 -46.58 9.09 -11.84
CA THR A 440 -46.95 7.70 -12.12
C THR A 440 -45.82 6.87 -12.73
N ALA A 441 -44.65 7.47 -13.00
CA ALA A 441 -43.54 6.73 -13.61
C ALA A 441 -42.66 6.04 -12.55
N PRO A 442 -42.27 4.78 -12.78
CA PRO A 442 -41.31 4.11 -11.91
C PRO A 442 -39.93 4.76 -12.03
N LEU A 443 -39.12 4.71 -10.96
CA LEU A 443 -37.74 5.24 -10.98
C LEU A 443 -36.91 4.63 -12.12
N SER A 444 -37.20 3.39 -12.51
CA SER A 444 -36.50 2.69 -13.60
C SER A 444 -36.59 3.38 -14.96
N GLN A 445 -37.62 4.21 -15.20
CA GLN A 445 -37.67 5.03 -16.41
C GLN A 445 -36.64 6.15 -16.37
N MET A 446 -36.36 6.73 -15.20
CA MET A 446 -35.47 7.89 -15.06
C MET A 446 -34.05 7.61 -15.57
N ILE A 447 -33.47 6.45 -15.20
CA ILE A 447 -32.13 6.09 -15.70
C ILE A 447 -32.16 5.98 -17.23
N LYS A 448 -33.16 5.31 -17.80
CA LYS A 448 -33.23 5.06 -19.24
C LYS A 448 -33.51 6.31 -20.07
N THR A 449 -34.38 7.19 -19.59
CA THR A 449 -34.91 8.33 -20.38
C THR A 449 -34.19 9.65 -20.14
N GLN A 450 -33.42 9.77 -19.05
CA GLN A 450 -32.76 11.05 -18.70
C GLN A 450 -31.26 10.92 -18.46
N LEU A 451 -30.80 9.82 -17.85
CA LEU A 451 -29.37 9.62 -17.61
C LEU A 451 -28.69 9.02 -18.84
N LEU A 452 -29.13 7.85 -19.30
CA LEU A 452 -28.49 7.12 -20.41
C LEU A 452 -28.70 7.76 -21.79
N THR A 453 -29.51 8.81 -21.88
CA THR A 453 -29.60 9.66 -23.08
C THR A 453 -28.38 10.58 -23.23
N GLN A 454 -27.63 10.80 -22.15
CA GLN A 454 -26.40 11.60 -22.16
C GLN A 454 -25.21 10.69 -22.41
N GLU A 455 -24.34 11.07 -23.36
CA GLU A 455 -23.21 10.22 -23.75
C GLU A 455 -22.23 10.01 -22.59
N SER A 456 -22.00 11.05 -21.77
CA SER A 456 -21.14 10.97 -20.57
C SER A 456 -21.59 9.91 -19.57
N MET A 457 -22.90 9.65 -19.48
CA MET A 457 -23.46 8.70 -18.51
C MET A 457 -23.29 7.24 -18.94
N LYS A 458 -23.05 6.99 -20.24
CA LYS A 458 -22.84 5.63 -20.78
C LYS A 458 -21.46 5.07 -20.46
N GLU A 459 -20.52 5.93 -20.06
CA GLU A 459 -19.16 5.53 -19.68
C GLU A 459 -19.11 4.83 -18.30
N TYR A 460 -20.15 4.96 -17.48
CA TYR A 460 -20.23 4.34 -16.16
C TYR A 460 -20.79 2.92 -16.23
N GLY A 461 -20.09 1.98 -15.59
CA GLY A 461 -20.49 0.57 -15.53
C GLY A 461 -21.60 0.30 -14.50
N PHE A 462 -21.82 1.24 -13.57
CA PHE A 462 -22.90 1.15 -12.59
C PHE A 462 -23.51 2.51 -12.25
N ILE A 463 -24.83 2.55 -12.24
CA ILE A 463 -25.64 3.67 -11.75
C ILE A 463 -26.65 3.09 -10.77
N LEU A 464 -26.68 3.58 -9.53
CA LEU A 464 -27.68 3.21 -8.52
C LEU A 464 -28.39 4.46 -8.02
N ILE A 465 -29.71 4.36 -7.87
CA ILE A 465 -30.54 5.42 -7.32
C ILE A 465 -31.46 4.80 -6.27
N VAL A 466 -31.36 5.29 -5.04
CA VAL A 466 -32.13 4.80 -3.89
C VAL A 466 -32.85 5.96 -3.23
N GLU A 467 -34.08 5.74 -2.78
CA GLU A 467 -34.80 6.69 -1.95
C GLU A 467 -34.14 6.92 -0.59
N GLU A 468 -33.93 8.18 -0.24
CA GLU A 468 -33.22 8.53 0.99
C GLU A 468 -33.96 8.06 2.25
N GLY A 469 -35.30 8.03 2.20
CA GLY A 469 -36.13 7.46 3.28
C GLY A 469 -35.87 5.97 3.54
N ARG A 470 -35.12 5.28 2.67
CA ARG A 470 -34.68 3.89 2.85
C ARG A 470 -33.32 3.78 3.55
N ASN A 471 -32.77 4.91 4.01
CA ASN A 471 -31.51 5.01 4.73
C ASN A 471 -30.35 4.30 4.01
N PRO A 472 -30.03 4.70 2.76
CA PRO A 472 -28.91 4.13 2.02
C PRO A 472 -27.59 4.48 2.67
N PHE A 473 -26.77 3.47 2.90
CA PHE A 473 -25.40 3.61 3.39
C PHE A 473 -24.43 3.14 2.30
N PRO A 474 -23.84 4.06 1.53
CA PRO A 474 -22.77 3.75 0.60
C PRO A 474 -21.46 3.49 1.35
N GLU A 475 -20.70 2.51 0.89
CA GLU A 475 -19.38 2.14 1.40
C GLU A 475 -18.52 1.63 0.24
N TYR A 476 -17.21 1.51 0.43
CA TYR A 476 -16.28 1.04 -0.60
C TYR A 476 -15.21 0.13 -0.01
N ALA A 477 -14.57 -0.65 -0.90
CA ALA A 477 -13.44 -1.50 -0.54
C ALA A 477 -12.42 -1.57 -1.69
N ASN A 478 -11.17 -1.86 -1.35
CA ASN A 478 -10.05 -2.02 -2.25
C ASN A 478 -9.82 -0.84 -3.21
N CYS A 479 -9.84 0.38 -2.66
CA CYS A 479 -9.68 1.66 -3.38
C CYS A 479 -8.50 2.48 -2.83
N PRO A 480 -7.23 2.07 -3.04
CA PRO A 480 -6.07 2.70 -2.41
C PRO A 480 -5.79 4.14 -2.87
N LYS A 481 -6.31 4.56 -4.03
CA LYS A 481 -6.05 5.89 -4.59
C LYS A 481 -7.13 6.93 -4.27
N TYR A 482 -8.36 6.50 -3.98
CA TYR A 482 -9.49 7.42 -3.83
C TYR A 482 -10.44 6.96 -2.73
N VAL A 483 -10.58 7.80 -1.71
CA VAL A 483 -11.34 7.55 -0.48
C VAL A 483 -12.87 7.63 -0.64
N LYS A 484 -13.40 7.55 -1.86
CA LYS A 484 -14.86 7.47 -2.09
C LYS A 484 -15.27 6.38 -3.07
N GLY A 485 -14.44 5.34 -3.18
CA GLY A 485 -14.73 4.16 -3.98
C GLY A 485 -14.40 4.30 -5.47
N PRO A 486 -14.78 3.32 -6.32
CA PRO A 486 -14.48 3.27 -7.75
C PRO A 486 -15.33 4.24 -8.60
N GLY A 487 -15.63 5.41 -8.08
CA GLY A 487 -16.47 6.41 -8.74
C GLY A 487 -16.87 7.51 -7.76
N SER A 488 -18.16 7.80 -7.67
CA SER A 488 -18.68 8.84 -6.78
C SER A 488 -20.11 8.53 -6.34
N TRP A 489 -20.52 9.08 -5.21
CA TRP A 489 -21.90 9.05 -4.77
C TRP A 489 -22.25 10.38 -4.10
N GLN A 490 -23.49 10.85 -4.29
CA GLN A 490 -24.02 12.04 -3.61
C GLN A 490 -25.55 11.97 -3.48
N LEU A 491 -26.06 12.82 -2.57
CA LEU A 491 -27.48 13.16 -2.50
C LEU A 491 -27.90 14.03 -3.69
N VAL A 492 -28.92 13.58 -4.40
CA VAL A 492 -29.61 14.28 -5.50
C VAL A 492 -31.09 14.50 -5.15
N TYR A 493 -31.67 15.54 -5.74
CA TYR A 493 -33.07 15.93 -5.50
C TYR A 493 -33.88 15.71 -6.76
N LEU A 494 -34.99 14.98 -6.67
CA LEU A 494 -35.92 14.84 -7.78
C LEU A 494 -36.93 15.99 -7.79
N ASP A 495 -37.07 16.62 -8.95
CA ASP A 495 -38.20 17.49 -9.23
C ASP A 495 -39.40 16.60 -9.61
N VAL A 496 -40.25 16.36 -8.62
CA VAL A 496 -41.50 15.64 -8.79
C VAL A 496 -42.55 16.70 -9.04
N GLN A 497 -43.16 16.73 -10.23
CA GLN A 497 -44.33 17.58 -10.46
C GLN A 497 -45.43 17.11 -9.50
N PRO A 498 -45.76 17.85 -8.44
CA PRO A 498 -46.54 17.29 -7.36
C PRO A 498 -47.99 17.09 -7.80
N ALA A 499 -48.52 15.88 -7.63
CA ALA A 499 -49.98 15.69 -7.58
C ALA A 499 -50.52 16.18 -6.23
N HIS A 500 -49.69 16.12 -5.16
CA HIS A 500 -50.00 16.59 -3.81
C HIS A 500 -48.79 17.25 -3.13
N LEU A 501 -49.04 18.24 -2.26
CA LEU A 501 -48.02 19.06 -1.57
C LEU A 501 -47.01 18.27 -0.72
N LYS A 502 -47.28 17.00 -0.39
CA LYS A 502 -46.37 16.13 0.37
C LYS A 502 -45.29 15.45 -0.49
N GLU A 503 -45.33 15.61 -1.81
CA GLU A 503 -44.44 14.90 -2.75
C GLU A 503 -43.35 15.77 -3.37
N SER A 504 -43.35 17.08 -3.12
CA SER A 504 -42.34 17.99 -3.63
C SER A 504 -41.00 17.75 -2.92
N LEU A 505 -40.00 17.27 -3.68
CA LEU A 505 -38.62 16.97 -3.29
C LEU A 505 -38.42 15.63 -2.56
N ARG A 506 -38.55 14.51 -3.28
CA ARG A 506 -38.00 13.23 -2.81
C ARG A 506 -36.47 13.25 -2.94
N LYS A 507 -35.76 13.29 -1.81
CA LYS A 507 -34.30 13.11 -1.75
C LYS A 507 -33.94 11.68 -2.18
N LYS A 508 -32.94 11.55 -3.04
CA LYS A 508 -32.40 10.26 -3.48
C LYS A 508 -30.89 10.25 -3.30
N THR A 509 -30.34 9.10 -2.98
CA THR A 509 -28.90 8.85 -3.09
C THR A 509 -28.62 8.31 -4.48
N MET A 510 -27.71 8.95 -5.21
CA MET A 510 -27.23 8.52 -6.53
C MET A 510 -25.76 8.12 -6.43
N MET A 511 -25.42 6.97 -7.02
CA MET A 511 -24.07 6.44 -7.08
C MET A 511 -23.69 6.10 -8.52
N LEU A 512 -22.49 6.53 -8.91
CA LEU A 512 -21.85 6.23 -10.20
C LEU A 512 -20.56 5.46 -9.95
N SER A 513 -20.32 4.42 -10.73
CA SER A 513 -19.07 3.65 -10.68
C SER A 513 -18.52 3.41 -12.06
N PHE A 514 -17.19 3.45 -12.18
CA PHE A 514 -16.51 3.07 -13.41
C PHE A 514 -16.74 1.59 -13.74
N PRO A 515 -16.58 1.20 -15.02
CA PRO A 515 -16.62 -0.19 -15.44
C PRO A 515 -15.64 -1.07 -14.67
#